data_AF-A0A962S1Y2-F1
#
_entry.id   AF-A0A962S1Y2-F1
#
_cell.length_a   1.000
_cell.length_b   1.000
_cell.length_c   1.000
_cell.angle_alpha   90.00
_cell.angle_beta   90.00
_cell.angle_gamma   90.00
#
_symmetry.space_group_name_H-M   'P 1'
#
loop_
_entity.id
_entity.type
_entity.pdbx_description
1 polymer ?
#
loop_
_entity_poly.entity_id
_entity_poly.type
_entity_poly.pdbx_seq_one_letter_code
_entity_poly.pdbx_strand_id
1 'polypeptide(L)' 'MLEPTLEKAATGLAFIIPGILLVRWYLTRKTGSPEQWVEEQIRELERRFARGEIDEATYNQRLHEMRDA' A
#
# COMPACT_ATOMS: atom_id res chain seq x y z
N MET A 1 40.35 3.86 4.18
CA MET A 1 39.64 4.55 3.07
C MET A 1 38.13 4.24 2.98
N LEU A 2 37.58 3.31 3.78
CA LEU A 2 36.13 2.99 3.78
C LEU A 2 35.29 3.89 4.72
N GLU A 3 35.86 4.35 5.83
CA GLU A 3 35.18 5.20 6.83
C GLU A 3 34.60 6.52 6.30
N PRO A 4 35.32 7.35 5.52
CA PRO A 4 34.77 8.63 5.07
C PRO A 4 33.64 8.47 4.04
N THR A 5 33.60 7.33 3.34
CA THR A 5 32.54 7.00 2.37
C THR A 5 31.26 6.55 3.09
N LEU A 6 31.41 5.82 4.20
CA LEU A 6 30.30 5.35 5.02
C LEU A 6 29.60 6.52 5.73
N GLU A 7 30.36 7.47 6.27
CA GLU A 7 29.81 8.68 6.91
C GLU A 7 29.07 9.57 5.90
N LYS A 8 29.61 9.75 4.69
CA LYS A 8 28.92 10.51 3.62
C LYS A 8 27.61 9.84 3.19
N ALA A 9 27.60 8.52 3.05
CA ALA A 9 26.40 7.75 2.72
C ALA A 9 25.36 7.83 3.85
N ALA A 10 25.79 7.70 5.11
CA ALA A 10 24.92 7.84 6.28
C ALA A 10 24.31 9.24 6.39
N THR A 11 25.11 10.28 6.14
CA THR A 11 24.64 11.67 6.14
C THR A 11 23.60 11.90 5.02
N GLY A 12 23.82 11.35 3.83
CA GLY A 12 22.84 11.42 2.73
C GLY A 12 21.55 10.66 3.04
N LEU A 13 21.64 9.47 3.63
CA LEU A 13 20.50 8.66 4.05
C LEU A 13 19.68 9.33 5.18
N ALA A 14 20.33 10.05 6.08
CA ALA A 14 19.68 10.76 7.19
C ALA A 14 18.68 11.83 6.72
N PHE A 15 18.81 12.38 5.52
CA PHE A 15 17.85 13.32 4.94
C PHE A 15 16.76 12.65 4.07
N ILE A 16 17.05 11.46 3.53
CA ILE A 16 16.10 10.71 2.68
C ILE A 16 15.05 9.99 3.53
N ILE A 17 15.47 9.36 4.63
CA ILE A 17 14.59 8.55 5.50
C ILE A 17 13.42 9.40 6.07
N PRO A 18 13.63 10.62 6.63
CA PRO A 18 12.53 11.45 7.12
C PRO A 18 11.55 11.86 6.03
N GLY A 19 12.05 12.13 4.82
CA GLY A 19 11.20 12.46 3.66
C GLY A 19 10.28 11.31 3.28
N ILE A 20 10.81 10.08 3.25
CA ILE A 20 10.02 8.87 2.96
C ILE A 20 8.97 8.65 4.05
N LEU A 21 9.31 8.87 5.32
CA LEU A 21 8.36 8.74 6.44
C LEU A 21 7.24 9.79 6.38
N LEU A 22 7.55 11.03 6.00
CA LEU A 22 6.55 12.08 5.79
C LEU A 22 5.62 11.78 4.61
N VAL A 23 6.18 11.29 3.50
CA VAL A 23 5.37 10.84 2.34
C VAL A 23 4.47 9.69 2.74
N ARG A 24 5.00 8.69 3.45
CA ARG A 24 4.21 7.56 3.97
C ARG A 24 3.09 8.05 4.88
N TRP A 25 3.40 8.93 5.84
CA TRP A 25 2.42 9.51 6.76
C TRP A 25 1.33 10.32 6.03
N TYR A 26 1.72 11.14 5.05
CA TYR A 26 0.81 11.92 4.24
C TYR A 26 -0.10 11.03 3.38
N LEU A 27 0.46 9.99 2.77
CA LEU A 27 -0.31 9.01 2.01
C LEU A 27 -1.30 8.28 2.92
N THR A 28 -0.85 7.76 4.06
CA THR A 28 -1.72 7.12 5.06
C THR A 28 -2.85 8.03 5.55
N ARG A 29 -2.61 9.35 5.65
CA ARG A 29 -3.67 10.32 5.98
C ARG A 29 -4.61 10.64 4.82
N LYS A 30 -4.11 10.63 3.58
CA LYS A 30 -4.89 11.00 2.38
C LYS A 30 -5.70 9.84 1.80
N THR A 31 -5.27 8.60 1.97
CA THR A 31 -5.96 7.42 1.41
C THR A 31 -7.11 6.89 2.28
N GLY A 32 -7.51 7.60 3.34
CA GLY A 32 -8.47 7.08 4.32
C GLY A 32 -7.87 5.94 5.15
N SER A 33 -8.57 5.51 6.22
CA SER A 33 -8.14 4.34 6.99
C SER A 33 -7.87 3.17 6.01
N PRO A 34 -6.83 2.35 6.21
CA PRO A 34 -6.64 1.12 5.42
C PRO A 34 -7.94 0.31 5.30
N GLU A 35 -8.78 0.33 6.34
CA GLU A 35 -10.09 -0.30 6.38
C GLU A 35 -11.08 0.31 5.36
N GLN A 36 -11.09 1.64 5.20
CA GLN A 36 -11.94 2.33 4.23
C GLN A 36 -11.52 2.02 2.80
N TRP A 37 -10.21 1.96 2.55
CA TRP A 37 -9.68 1.57 1.25
C TRP A 37 -10.04 0.12 0.93
N VAL A 38 -9.90 -0.81 1.89
CA VAL A 38 -10.29 -2.22 1.73
C VAL A 38 -11.79 -2.34 1.48
N GLU A 39 -12.65 -1.64 2.22
CA GLU A 39 -14.10 -1.62 1.96
C GLU A 39 -14.44 -1.13 0.55
N GLU A 40 -13.75 -0.09 0.07
CA GLU A 40 -13.96 0.44 -1.28
C GLU A 40 -13.53 -0.58 -2.35
N GLN A 41 -12.42 -1.28 -2.13
CA GLN A 41 -11.98 -2.37 -3.01
C GLN A 41 -12.94 -3.56 -3.02
N ILE A 42 -13.51 -3.95 -1.87
CA ILE A 42 -14.52 -5.02 -1.80
C ILE A 42 -15.77 -4.62 -2.58
N ARG A 43 -16.26 -3.38 -2.44
CA ARG A 43 -17.41 -2.88 -3.22
C ARG A 43 -17.14 -2.78 -4.71
N GLU A 44 -15.90 -2.48 -5.10
CA GLU A 44 -15.47 -2.50 -6.50
C GLU A 44 -15.48 -3.94 -7.04
N LEU A 45 -14.97 -4.90 -6.26
CA LEU A 45 -14.92 -6.32 -6.60
C LEU A 45 -16.33 -6.92 -6.76
N GLU A 46 -17.25 -6.62 -5.84
CA GLU A 46 -18.67 -6.99 -5.94
C GLU A 46 -19.33 -6.44 -7.20
N ARG A 47 -19.05 -5.17 -7.54
CA ARG A 47 -19.58 -4.56 -8.78
C ARG A 47 -19.05 -5.28 -10.03
N ARG A 48 -17.79 -5.68 -10.06
CA ARG A 48 -17.21 -6.45 -11.19
C ARG A 48 -17.84 -7.83 -11.32
N PHE A 49 -18.09 -8.51 -10.20
CA PHE A 49 -18.80 -9.78 -10.19
C PHE A 49 -20.24 -9.62 -10.69
N ALA A 50 -20.96 -8.60 -10.20
CA ALA A 50 -22.34 -8.30 -10.64
C ALA A 50 -22.43 -7.93 -12.13
N ARG A 51 -21.38 -7.33 -12.72
CA ARG A 51 -21.27 -7.07 -14.16
C ARG A 51 -20.85 -8.28 -14.99
N GLY A 52 -20.50 -9.40 -14.34
CA GLY A 52 -20.00 -10.60 -15.02
C GLY A 52 -18.59 -10.44 -15.60
N GLU A 53 -17.82 -9.45 -15.14
CA GLU A 53 -16.44 -9.19 -15.59
C GLU A 53 -15.45 -10.21 -15.00
N ILE A 54 -15.81 -10.82 -13.88
CA ILE A 54 -15.03 -11.84 -13.17
C ILE A 54 -15.93 -13.02 -12.79
N ASP A 55 -15.37 -14.22 -12.80
CA ASP A 55 -16.04 -15.43 -12.36
C ASP A 55 -16.07 -15.55 -10.82
N GLU A 56 -16.95 -16.42 -10.32
CA GLU A 56 -17.14 -16.65 -8.89
C GLU A 56 -15.88 -17.17 -8.18
N ALA A 57 -15.06 -17.98 -8.86
CA ALA A 57 -13.83 -18.50 -8.27
C ALA A 57 -12.79 -17.38 -8.11
N THR A 58 -12.63 -16.52 -9.14
CA THR A 58 -11.79 -15.32 -9.08
C THR A 58 -12.28 -14.33 -8.03
N TYR A 59 -13.60 -14.14 -7.89
CA TYR A 59 -14.18 -13.28 -6.85
C TYR A 59 -13.82 -13.78 -5.44
N ASN A 60 -14.06 -15.07 -5.16
CA ASN A 60 -13.81 -15.66 -3.84
C ASN A 60 -12.32 -15.67 -3.48
N GLN A 61 -11.43 -15.92 -4.45
CA GLN A 61 -9.99 -15.86 -4.23
C GLN A 61 -9.55 -14.43 -3.84
N ARG A 62 -9.98 -13.42 -4.60
CA ARG A 62 -9.62 -12.02 -4.35
C ARG A 62 -10.19 -11.49 -3.04
N LEU A 63 -11.40 -11.92 -2.68
CA LEU A 63 -12.02 -11.57 -1.41
C LEU A 63 -11.25 -12.17 -0.22
N HIS A 64 -10.77 -13.41 -0.36
CA HIS A 64 -9.97 -14.07 0.67
C HIS A 64 -8.62 -13.38 0.86
N GLU A 65 -7.92 -13.06 -0.24
CA GLU A 65 -6.65 -12.32 -0.23
C GLU A 65 -6.78 -10.94 0.43
N MET A 66 -7.91 -10.23 0.24
CA MET A 66 -8.14 -8.91 0.84
C MET A 66 -8.53 -8.98 2.32
N ARG A 67 -9.06 -10.10 2.80
CA ARG A 67 -9.47 -10.27 4.20
C ARG A 67 -8.33 -10.72 5.11
N ASP A 68 -7.35 -11.41 4.54
CA ASP A 68 -6.19 -11.96 5.25
C ASP A 68 -4.94 -11.05 5.18
N ALA A 69 -5.01 -9.94 4.44
CA ALA A 69 -3.94 -8.94 4.29
C ALA A 69 -4.06 -7.77 5.28
#